data_AF-A0A2K3TTB7-F1
#
_entry.id   AF-A0A2K3TTB7-F1
#
_cell.length_a   1.000
_cell.length_b   1.000
_cell.length_c   1.000
_cell.angle_alpha   90.00
_cell.angle_beta   90.00
_cell.angle_gamma   90.00
#
_symmetry.space_group_name_H-M   'P 1'
#
loop_
_entity.id
_entity.type
_entity.pdbx_description
1 polymer ?
#
loop_
_entity_poly.entity_id
_entity_poly.type
_entity_poly.pdbx_seq_one_letter_code
_entity_poly.pdbx_strand_id
1 'polypeptide(L)'
;MEPKTKKQRSLYIPYAGPVLLEFPLLNKGSAFSMEERRNFNLLGLLPEVVETIEEQAERAWIQYQGFKTEIDKHIYLRNIQDTNETLFYRLVNNHLDEMMPVIYTPTVGAACERFSEIYRRSRGVFISYQNRHNMDDILQNVPNHNIKVIVVTDGERILGLGDQGIGGMGIPIGKLSLYTACGGISPAYTLPVVLDVGTNNQQLLNDPLYMGWRNPRITDDEYYEFVDEFIQAVKQRWPDVLLQFEDFAQKNAMPLLNRYRNEICSFNDDIQGTAAVTVGTLIAASRAAGGQLSEKKIVFLGAGSAGCGIAEMIIAQTQREGLSEEAARQKVFMVDRFGLLTDKMPNLLPFQTKLVQKRENLSDWDTDSDVLSLLDVVRNVKPDILIGVSGQTGLFTEEIIREMHKYCPRPIVMPLSNPTSRVEATPQDIIAWTEGNALVATGSPFNPVVWKDKIYPIAQCNNAFIFPGIGLGVIASGASRITDEMLMSASETLAQYSPLVLNGEGLVLPELKDIQKVSRAIAFAVGKMAQQQGVAVKTSAEALQQAIDDNFWQAEYRDYRRTSI
;
A
#
# COMPACT_ATOMS: atom_id res chain seq x y z
N MET A 1 -4.04 -37.62 -21.93
CA MET A 1 -2.90 -36.89 -21.34
C MET A 1 -3.44 -35.58 -20.84
N GLU A 2 -3.62 -35.44 -19.53
CA GLU A 2 -3.92 -34.13 -18.94
C GLU A 2 -2.78 -33.16 -19.28
N PRO A 3 -3.08 -31.90 -19.66
CA PRO A 3 -2.04 -30.92 -19.90
C PRO A 3 -1.29 -30.71 -18.59
N LYS A 4 -0.01 -31.11 -18.54
CA LYS A 4 0.87 -30.78 -17.43
C LYS A 4 0.79 -29.27 -17.22
N THR A 5 0.21 -28.85 -16.09
CA THR A 5 0.21 -27.45 -15.68
C THR A 5 1.65 -26.94 -15.70
N LYS A 6 1.86 -25.68 -16.12
CA LYS A 6 3.18 -25.00 -16.23
C LYS A 6 4.15 -25.28 -15.06
N LYS A 7 3.59 -25.62 -13.89
CA LYS A 7 4.27 -25.94 -12.61
C LYS A 7 5.20 -27.17 -12.63
N GLN A 8 5.08 -28.11 -13.56
CA GLN A 8 5.96 -29.31 -13.60
C GLN A 8 7.23 -29.16 -14.46
N ARG A 9 7.52 -28.00 -15.04
CA ARG A 9 8.74 -27.80 -15.83
C ARG A 9 9.90 -27.40 -14.93
N SER A 10 10.94 -28.23 -14.92
CA SER A 10 12.20 -27.94 -14.23
C SER A 10 12.80 -26.61 -14.75
N LEU A 11 13.35 -25.82 -13.83
CA LEU A 11 14.14 -24.65 -14.19
C LEU A 11 15.56 -25.09 -14.52
N TYR A 12 16.06 -24.55 -15.62
CA TYR A 12 17.42 -24.77 -16.07
C TYR A 12 18.27 -23.63 -15.53
N ILE A 13 19.25 -23.95 -14.68
CA ILE A 13 20.09 -22.94 -14.02
C ILE A 13 21.59 -23.26 -14.19
N PRO A 14 22.43 -22.24 -14.41
CA PRO A 14 23.86 -22.42 -14.60
C PRO A 14 24.65 -22.50 -13.28
N TYR A 15 24.05 -22.10 -12.16
CA TYR A 15 24.71 -21.99 -10.87
C TYR A 15 24.87 -23.34 -10.16
N ALA A 16 25.99 -23.54 -9.47
CA ALA A 16 26.31 -24.75 -8.70
C ALA A 16 27.26 -24.42 -7.54
N GLY A 17 27.39 -25.33 -6.58
CA GLY A 17 28.25 -25.17 -5.41
C GLY A 17 27.81 -24.02 -4.50
N PRO A 18 28.75 -23.38 -3.76
CA PRO A 18 28.44 -22.28 -2.86
C PRO A 18 27.71 -21.11 -3.51
N VAL A 19 27.99 -20.85 -4.80
CA VAL A 19 27.35 -19.77 -5.57
C VAL A 19 25.83 -19.97 -5.63
N LEU A 20 25.33 -21.19 -5.84
CA LEU A 20 23.89 -21.47 -5.83
C LEU A 20 23.25 -21.20 -4.46
N LEU A 21 23.97 -21.45 -3.38
CA LEU A 21 23.48 -21.23 -2.01
C LEU A 21 23.37 -19.74 -1.65
N GLU A 22 24.11 -18.87 -2.35
CA GLU A 22 24.05 -17.41 -2.15
C GLU A 22 22.96 -16.71 -2.97
N PHE A 23 22.28 -17.41 -3.90
CA PHE A 23 21.17 -16.84 -4.68
C PHE A 23 19.82 -17.09 -3.99
N PRO A 24 19.19 -16.10 -3.31
CA PRO A 24 18.06 -16.38 -2.42
C PRO A 24 16.82 -16.92 -3.12
N LEU A 25 16.58 -16.53 -4.38
CA LEU A 25 15.48 -17.03 -5.22
C LEU A 25 15.65 -18.49 -5.64
N LEU A 26 16.89 -18.99 -5.67
CA LEU A 26 17.22 -20.35 -6.09
C LEU A 26 17.66 -21.25 -4.92
N ASN A 27 18.04 -20.66 -3.79
CA ASN A 27 18.48 -21.43 -2.65
C ASN A 27 17.29 -22.13 -1.98
N LYS A 28 17.40 -23.45 -1.82
CA LYS A 28 16.45 -24.28 -1.07
C LYS A 28 16.97 -24.65 0.33
N GLY A 29 18.19 -24.29 0.68
CA GLY A 29 18.85 -24.74 1.91
C GLY A 29 18.86 -26.28 2.01
N SER A 30 18.44 -26.81 3.16
CA SER A 30 18.30 -28.25 3.40
C SER A 30 17.29 -28.96 2.48
N ALA A 31 16.40 -28.24 1.80
CA ALA A 31 15.39 -28.83 0.91
C ALA A 31 15.88 -29.18 -0.50
N PHE A 32 17.16 -28.96 -0.82
CA PHE A 32 17.75 -29.57 -2.01
C PHE A 32 17.72 -31.09 -1.90
N SER A 33 17.13 -31.77 -2.89
CA SER A 33 17.08 -33.23 -2.93
C SER A 33 18.48 -33.82 -3.08
N MET A 34 18.68 -35.10 -2.71
CA MET A 34 19.99 -35.75 -2.90
C MET A 34 20.44 -35.79 -4.37
N GLU A 35 19.49 -35.85 -5.30
CA GLU A 35 19.78 -35.74 -6.74
C GLU A 35 20.27 -34.32 -7.09
N GLU A 36 19.57 -33.28 -6.64
CA GLU A 36 20.00 -31.90 -6.84
C GLU A 36 21.37 -31.65 -6.19
N ARG A 37 21.60 -32.14 -4.97
CA ARG A 37 22.89 -31.99 -4.29
C ARG A 37 24.04 -32.63 -5.08
N ARG A 38 23.83 -33.79 -5.72
CA ARG A 38 24.82 -34.41 -6.63
C ARG A 38 25.01 -33.57 -7.88
N ASN A 39 23.92 -33.19 -8.55
CA ASN A 39 23.97 -32.51 -9.85
C ASN A 39 24.56 -31.09 -9.75
N PHE A 40 24.31 -30.41 -8.63
CA PHE A 40 24.76 -29.03 -8.37
C PHE A 40 25.98 -28.95 -7.46
N ASN A 41 26.70 -30.05 -7.21
CA ASN A 41 27.93 -30.06 -6.39
C ASN A 41 27.72 -29.49 -4.97
N LEU A 42 26.63 -29.87 -4.30
CA LEU A 42 26.28 -29.43 -2.93
C LEU A 42 26.52 -30.49 -1.86
N LEU A 43 26.93 -31.71 -2.23
CA LEU A 43 27.26 -32.77 -1.27
C LEU A 43 28.34 -32.28 -0.29
N GLY A 44 28.08 -32.43 1.01
CA GLY A 44 28.98 -31.97 2.08
C GLY A 44 28.86 -30.48 2.43
N LEU A 45 28.11 -29.68 1.66
CA LEU A 45 27.86 -28.26 1.96
C LEU A 45 26.61 -28.02 2.81
N LEU A 46 25.75 -29.04 2.94
CA LEU A 46 24.46 -28.97 3.64
C LEU A 46 24.35 -30.16 4.62
N PRO A 47 23.57 -30.03 5.71
CA PRO A 47 23.27 -31.15 6.61
C PRO A 47 22.69 -32.36 5.87
N GLU A 48 22.98 -33.58 6.32
CA GLU A 48 22.57 -34.83 5.63
C GLU A 48 21.05 -34.94 5.44
N VAL A 49 20.27 -34.47 6.41
CA VAL A 49 18.81 -34.50 6.34
C VAL A 49 18.33 -33.59 5.20
N VAL A 50 17.49 -34.16 4.32
CA VAL A 50 16.73 -33.42 3.32
C VAL A 50 15.37 -33.09 3.92
N GLU A 51 15.07 -31.80 4.02
CA GLU A 51 13.81 -31.33 4.58
C GLU A 51 12.80 -30.99 3.48
N THR A 52 11.51 -31.01 3.81
CA THR A 52 10.49 -30.35 3.00
C THR A 52 10.42 -28.86 3.30
N ILE A 53 9.73 -28.08 2.45
CA ILE A 53 9.53 -26.65 2.71
C ILE A 53 8.67 -26.42 3.96
N GLU A 54 7.76 -27.34 4.27
CA GLU A 54 6.92 -27.31 5.48
C GLU A 54 7.78 -27.50 6.74
N GLU A 55 8.71 -28.47 6.74
CA GLU A 55 9.63 -28.69 7.86
C GLU A 55 10.55 -27.48 8.08
N GLN A 56 11.04 -26.86 7.00
CA GLN A 56 11.81 -25.63 7.07
C GLN A 56 10.98 -24.46 7.62
N ALA A 57 9.72 -24.33 7.18
CA ALA A 57 8.83 -23.28 7.63
C ALA A 57 8.50 -23.44 9.12
N GLU A 58 8.22 -24.65 9.59
CA GLU A 58 7.99 -24.94 11.00
C GLU A 58 9.22 -24.59 11.86
N ARG A 59 10.42 -24.97 11.40
CA ARG A 59 11.66 -24.62 12.11
C ARG A 59 11.89 -23.10 12.14
N ALA A 60 11.57 -22.40 11.06
CA ALA A 60 11.68 -20.95 11.01
C ALA A 60 10.63 -20.26 11.89
N TRP A 61 9.42 -20.83 11.98
CA TRP A 61 8.35 -20.38 12.85
C TRP A 61 8.74 -20.48 14.34
N ILE A 62 9.27 -21.62 14.77
CA ILE A 62 9.74 -21.80 16.17
C ILE A 62 10.82 -20.77 16.53
N GLN A 63 11.74 -20.48 15.60
CA GLN A 63 12.76 -19.45 15.81
C GLN A 63 12.15 -18.05 15.87
N TYR A 64 11.22 -17.74 14.97
CA TYR A 64 10.49 -16.48 14.95
C TYR A 64 9.78 -16.20 16.29
N GLN A 65 9.12 -17.21 16.86
CA GLN A 65 8.46 -17.13 18.16
C GLN A 65 9.44 -16.91 19.33
N GLY A 66 10.71 -17.27 19.17
CA GLY A 66 11.75 -17.06 20.18
C GLY A 66 12.20 -15.59 20.34
N PHE A 67 11.92 -14.72 19.36
CA PHE A 67 12.28 -13.31 19.42
C PHE A 67 11.27 -12.49 20.23
N LYS A 68 11.79 -11.60 21.08
CA LYS A 68 10.99 -10.84 22.05
C LYS A 68 10.45 -9.52 21.51
N THR A 69 11.16 -8.92 20.56
CA THR A 69 10.79 -7.61 20.01
C THR A 69 10.41 -7.72 18.55
N GLU A 70 9.52 -6.85 18.09
CA GLU A 70 9.08 -6.84 16.69
C GLU A 70 10.22 -6.48 15.72
N ILE A 71 11.19 -5.67 16.15
CA ILE A 71 12.36 -5.36 15.33
C ILE A 71 13.31 -6.56 15.18
N ASP A 72 13.49 -7.38 16.22
CA ASP A 72 14.29 -8.61 16.10
C ASP A 72 13.62 -9.61 15.16
N LYS A 73 12.28 -9.75 15.28
CA LYS A 73 11.47 -10.53 14.34
C LYS A 73 11.60 -10.01 12.91
N HIS A 74 11.58 -8.70 12.70
CA HIS A 74 11.81 -8.09 11.40
C HIS A 74 13.19 -8.46 10.83
N ILE A 75 14.26 -8.25 11.60
CA ILE A 75 15.63 -8.60 11.21
C ILE A 75 15.75 -10.09 10.86
N TYR A 76 15.09 -10.95 11.63
CA TYR A 76 15.05 -12.39 11.36
C TYR A 76 14.35 -12.71 10.02
N LEU A 77 13.15 -12.17 9.79
CA LEU A 77 12.42 -12.36 8.54
C LEU A 77 13.19 -11.81 7.34
N ARG A 78 13.82 -10.63 7.48
CA ARG A 78 14.73 -10.05 6.48
C ARG A 78 15.87 -10.99 6.12
N ASN A 79 16.49 -11.63 7.12
CA ASN A 79 17.56 -12.58 6.89
C ASN A 79 17.10 -13.81 6.12
N ILE A 80 15.90 -14.35 6.40
CA ILE A 80 15.33 -15.42 5.59
C ILE A 80 15.11 -14.95 4.16
N GLN A 81 14.54 -13.76 3.95
CA GLN A 81 14.31 -13.24 2.60
C GLN A 81 15.62 -13.10 1.80
N ASP A 82 16.72 -12.72 2.45
CA ASP A 82 18.03 -12.54 1.82
C ASP A 82 18.89 -13.81 1.74
N THR A 83 18.34 -14.97 2.14
CA THR A 83 19.04 -16.26 2.09
C THR A 83 18.23 -17.35 1.41
N ASN A 84 16.91 -17.37 1.58
CA ASN A 84 15.97 -18.33 0.99
C ASN A 84 14.59 -17.65 0.83
N GLU A 85 14.42 -16.98 -0.30
CA GLU A 85 13.28 -16.11 -0.54
C GLU A 85 11.96 -16.89 -0.71
N THR A 86 12.01 -18.11 -1.24
CA THR A 86 10.83 -18.98 -1.32
C THR A 86 10.35 -19.40 0.07
N LEU A 87 11.28 -19.72 0.99
CA LEU A 87 10.94 -20.04 2.39
C LEU A 87 10.36 -18.82 3.11
N PHE A 88 10.91 -17.63 2.90
CA PHE A 88 10.38 -16.39 3.47
C PHE A 88 8.88 -16.22 3.13
N TYR A 89 8.52 -16.32 1.85
CA TYR A 89 7.11 -16.17 1.46
C TYR A 89 6.24 -17.35 1.90
N ARG A 90 6.79 -18.58 1.97
CA ARG A 90 6.05 -19.72 2.53
C ARG A 90 5.69 -19.44 3.98
N LEU A 91 6.65 -18.98 4.78
CA LEU A 91 6.46 -18.67 6.19
C LEU A 91 5.46 -17.51 6.37
N VAL A 92 5.60 -16.43 5.61
CA VAL A 92 4.66 -15.29 5.64
C VAL A 92 3.25 -15.74 5.25
N ASN A 93 3.08 -16.55 4.22
CA ASN A 93 1.75 -17.02 3.80
C ASN A 93 1.08 -17.91 4.86
N ASN A 94 1.86 -18.71 5.60
CA ASN A 94 1.32 -19.56 6.67
C ASN A 94 0.82 -18.74 7.88
N HIS A 95 1.40 -17.55 8.11
CA HIS A 95 1.16 -16.72 9.31
C HIS A 95 0.94 -15.24 8.93
N LEU A 96 0.17 -14.99 7.86
CA LEU A 96 0.08 -13.65 7.26
C LEU A 96 -0.40 -12.59 8.25
N ASP A 97 -1.42 -12.90 9.05
CA ASP A 97 -1.98 -11.98 10.03
C ASP A 97 -0.95 -11.55 11.09
N GLU A 98 -0.04 -12.46 11.48
CA GLU A 98 0.99 -12.20 12.48
C GLU A 98 2.24 -11.53 11.88
N MET A 99 2.60 -11.86 10.65
CA MET A 99 3.84 -11.40 10.03
C MET A 99 3.69 -10.14 9.20
N MET A 100 2.50 -9.85 8.68
CA MET A 100 2.24 -8.63 7.89
C MET A 100 2.58 -7.34 8.67
N PRO A 101 2.23 -7.20 9.97
CA PRO A 101 2.64 -6.04 10.77
C PRO A 101 4.15 -5.94 11.03
N VAL A 102 4.90 -7.04 10.83
CA VAL A 102 6.35 -7.11 11.03
C VAL A 102 7.13 -6.77 9.77
N ILE A 103 6.68 -7.27 8.62
CA ILE A 103 7.33 -7.00 7.32
C ILE A 103 6.91 -5.67 6.70
N TYR A 104 5.81 -5.08 7.19
CA TYR A 104 5.31 -3.78 6.77
C TYR A 104 4.88 -2.95 7.99
N THR A 105 3.80 -2.16 7.88
CA THR A 105 3.35 -1.26 8.95
C THR A 105 2.76 -2.04 10.14
N PRO A 106 3.13 -1.69 11.40
CA PRO A 106 3.94 -0.53 11.78
C PRO A 106 5.46 -0.77 11.90
N THR A 107 5.93 -2.01 12.01
CA THR A 107 7.33 -2.33 12.37
C THR A 107 8.35 -1.84 11.35
N VAL A 108 8.00 -1.81 10.06
CA VAL A 108 8.87 -1.30 8.99
C VAL A 108 9.30 0.15 9.22
N GLY A 109 8.47 0.96 9.90
CA GLY A 109 8.84 2.34 10.23
C GLY A 109 10.06 2.41 11.14
N ALA A 110 10.07 1.62 12.22
CA ALA A 110 11.23 1.52 13.12
C ALA A 110 12.45 0.90 12.42
N ALA A 111 12.22 -0.02 11.47
CA ALA A 111 13.29 -0.57 10.64
C ALA A 111 13.89 0.46 9.68
N CYS A 112 13.09 1.41 9.16
CA CYS A 112 13.55 2.52 8.35
C CYS A 112 14.41 3.51 9.15
N GLU A 113 13.99 3.90 10.36
CA GLU A 113 14.77 4.77 11.25
C GLU A 113 16.14 4.15 11.59
N ARG A 114 16.17 2.83 11.79
CA ARG A 114 17.38 2.06 12.13
C ARG A 114 18.04 1.41 10.92
N PHE A 115 17.68 1.79 9.70
CA PHE A 115 18.06 1.06 8.48
C PHE A 115 19.58 0.90 8.35
N SER A 116 20.34 1.98 8.59
CA SER A 116 21.80 1.96 8.52
C SER A 116 22.43 1.11 9.63
N GLU A 117 21.82 1.06 10.81
CA GLU A 117 22.27 0.23 11.94
C GLU A 117 22.06 -1.27 11.67
N ILE A 118 20.91 -1.62 11.10
CA ILE A 118 20.50 -3.02 10.89
C ILE A 118 20.88 -3.56 9.50
N TYR A 119 21.54 -2.78 8.66
CA TYR A 119 21.93 -3.17 7.30
C TYR A 119 22.86 -4.39 7.32
N ARG A 120 22.57 -5.39 6.46
CA ARG A 120 23.36 -6.64 6.38
C ARG A 120 23.69 -7.08 4.96
N ARG A 121 22.73 -7.01 4.05
CA ARG A 121 22.85 -7.44 2.66
C ARG A 121 22.17 -6.42 1.76
N SER A 122 22.70 -6.23 0.56
CA SER A 122 22.10 -5.36 -0.45
C SER A 122 20.82 -5.98 -0.99
N ARG A 123 19.72 -5.24 -0.97
CA ARG A 123 18.47 -5.57 -1.68
C ARG A 123 17.92 -4.31 -2.33
N GLY A 124 17.55 -4.42 -3.60
CA GLY A 124 17.11 -3.28 -4.39
C GLY A 124 18.28 -2.45 -4.94
N VAL A 125 17.96 -1.26 -5.42
CA VAL A 125 18.90 -0.35 -6.07
C VAL A 125 18.91 0.98 -5.31
N PHE A 126 20.11 1.45 -4.98
CA PHE A 126 20.35 2.74 -4.34
C PHE A 126 20.93 3.68 -5.40
N ILE A 127 20.17 4.71 -5.79
CA ILE A 127 20.58 5.64 -6.83
C ILE A 127 20.86 6.98 -6.17
N SER A 128 22.13 7.25 -5.87
CA SER A 128 22.56 8.55 -5.34
C SER A 128 22.67 9.59 -6.45
N TYR A 129 22.25 10.83 -6.18
CA TYR A 129 22.43 11.98 -7.07
C TYR A 129 23.90 12.19 -7.48
N GLN A 130 24.86 11.79 -6.63
CA GLN A 130 26.28 11.83 -6.97
C GLN A 130 26.63 10.98 -8.20
N ASN A 131 25.83 9.94 -8.47
CA ASN A 131 26.02 8.99 -9.55
C ASN A 131 25.02 9.18 -10.71
N ARG A 132 24.31 10.32 -10.79
CA ARG A 132 23.26 10.58 -11.80
C ARG A 132 23.69 10.29 -13.25
N HIS A 133 24.94 10.62 -13.60
CA HIS A 133 25.50 10.37 -14.93
C HIS A 133 25.72 8.89 -15.27
N ASN A 134 25.56 7.98 -14.30
CA ASN A 134 25.72 6.52 -14.47
C ASN A 134 24.37 5.78 -14.34
N MET A 135 23.24 6.45 -14.53
CA MET A 135 21.89 5.88 -14.33
C MET A 135 21.70 4.56 -15.10
N ASP A 136 22.04 4.54 -16.39
CA ASP A 136 21.90 3.36 -17.24
C ASP A 136 22.77 2.20 -16.76
N ASP A 137 24.01 2.46 -16.37
CA ASP A 137 24.93 1.46 -15.83
C ASP A 137 24.42 0.90 -14.49
N ILE A 138 23.88 1.76 -13.62
CA ILE A 138 23.29 1.36 -12.33
C ILE A 138 22.12 0.39 -12.57
N LEU A 139 21.21 0.71 -13.49
CA LEU A 139 20.07 -0.16 -13.81
C LEU A 139 20.50 -1.42 -14.57
N GLN A 140 21.56 -1.36 -15.38
CA GLN A 140 22.12 -2.51 -16.07
C GLN A 140 22.73 -3.54 -15.10
N ASN A 141 23.19 -3.11 -13.92
CA ASN A 141 23.71 -3.99 -12.86
C ASN A 141 22.63 -4.83 -12.16
N VAL A 142 21.34 -4.52 -12.39
CA VAL A 142 20.24 -5.34 -11.85
C VAL A 142 20.25 -6.71 -12.54
N PRO A 143 20.42 -7.84 -11.81
CA PRO A 143 20.64 -9.15 -12.41
C PRO A 143 19.40 -9.70 -13.12
N ASN A 144 18.20 -9.25 -12.71
CA ASN A 144 16.94 -9.70 -13.28
C ASN A 144 16.55 -8.82 -14.48
N HIS A 145 16.47 -9.44 -15.67
CA HIS A 145 16.09 -8.72 -16.89
C HIS A 145 14.58 -8.47 -17.01
N ASN A 146 13.73 -9.25 -16.34
CA ASN A 146 12.27 -9.20 -16.49
C ASN A 146 11.58 -8.57 -15.27
N ILE A 147 11.93 -7.31 -14.97
CA ILE A 147 11.25 -6.56 -13.91
C ILE A 147 9.89 -6.08 -14.43
N LYS A 148 8.85 -6.31 -13.62
CA LYS A 148 7.46 -5.93 -13.92
C LYS A 148 6.88 -4.92 -12.94
N VAL A 149 7.39 -4.87 -11.72
CA VAL A 149 6.96 -3.90 -10.70
C VAL A 149 8.17 -3.27 -10.05
N ILE A 150 8.23 -1.94 -10.10
CA ILE A 150 9.17 -1.14 -9.33
C ILE A 150 8.37 -0.37 -8.28
N VAL A 151 8.84 -0.40 -7.03
CA VAL A 151 8.41 0.57 -6.03
C VAL A 151 9.59 1.49 -5.77
N VAL A 152 9.39 2.79 -5.91
CA VAL A 152 10.42 3.81 -5.75
C VAL A 152 10.02 4.80 -4.67
N THR A 153 11.01 5.26 -3.90
CA THR A 153 10.87 6.34 -2.91
C THR A 153 12.12 7.23 -2.92
N ASP A 154 11.97 8.49 -2.48
CA ASP A 154 13.10 9.37 -2.12
C ASP A 154 13.31 9.46 -0.59
N GLY A 155 12.47 8.75 0.19
CA GLY A 155 12.51 8.71 1.63
C GLY A 155 12.17 10.01 2.36
N GLU A 156 11.62 11.03 1.68
CA GLU A 156 11.37 12.35 2.30
C GLU A 156 10.19 12.33 3.27
N ARG A 157 9.21 11.44 3.06
CA ARG A 157 7.97 11.41 3.84
C ARG A 157 7.55 9.99 4.19
N ILE A 158 8.43 9.26 4.87
CA ILE A 158 8.06 7.95 5.43
C ILE A 158 6.89 8.15 6.39
N LEU A 159 5.80 7.40 6.19
CA LEU A 159 4.51 7.62 6.86
C LEU A 159 4.64 7.75 8.39
N GLY A 160 4.35 8.95 8.91
CA GLY A 160 4.41 9.26 10.34
C GLY A 160 5.81 9.52 10.93
N LEU A 161 6.87 9.35 10.14
CA LEU A 161 8.28 9.46 10.55
C LEU A 161 9.05 10.57 9.83
N GLY A 162 8.55 11.06 8.70
CA GLY A 162 9.17 12.14 7.93
C GLY A 162 10.39 11.68 7.13
N ASP A 163 11.40 12.54 7.05
CA ASP A 163 12.59 12.32 6.20
C ASP A 163 13.53 11.29 6.83
N GLN A 164 13.64 10.13 6.19
CA GLN A 164 14.53 9.03 6.59
C GLN A 164 15.67 8.81 5.59
N GLY A 165 15.81 9.67 4.58
CA GLY A 165 16.80 9.51 3.51
C GLY A 165 16.81 8.10 2.93
N ILE A 166 17.99 7.48 2.85
CA ILE A 166 18.13 6.10 2.35
C ILE A 166 17.41 5.05 3.21
N GLY A 167 17.09 5.36 4.47
CA GLY A 167 16.33 4.47 5.34
C GLY A 167 14.94 4.16 4.78
N GLY A 168 14.43 5.04 3.90
CA GLY A 168 13.23 4.81 3.13
C GLY A 168 13.24 3.54 2.27
N MET A 169 14.41 2.97 1.93
CA MET A 169 14.50 1.69 1.20
C MET A 169 13.71 0.54 1.87
N GLY A 170 13.54 0.57 3.20
CA GLY A 170 12.70 -0.40 3.90
C GLY A 170 11.25 -0.44 3.38
N ILE A 171 10.72 0.68 2.89
CA ILE A 171 9.34 0.79 2.41
C ILE A 171 9.13 0.10 1.06
N PRO A 172 9.88 0.39 -0.02
CA PRO A 172 9.80 -0.37 -1.27
C PRO A 172 9.96 -1.86 -1.07
N ILE A 173 10.89 -2.27 -0.21
CA ILE A 173 11.12 -3.67 0.14
C ILE A 173 9.87 -4.30 0.78
N GLY A 174 9.27 -3.64 1.76
CA GLY A 174 8.06 -4.11 2.44
C GLY A 174 6.86 -4.17 1.49
N LYS A 175 6.63 -3.12 0.69
CA LYS A 175 5.56 -3.08 -0.32
C LYS A 175 5.68 -4.20 -1.35
N LEU A 176 6.87 -4.44 -1.87
CA LEU A 176 7.09 -5.53 -2.83
C LEU A 176 6.92 -6.91 -2.19
N SER A 177 7.21 -7.03 -0.89
CA SER A 177 6.87 -8.25 -0.14
C SER A 177 5.35 -8.48 -0.08
N LEU A 178 4.55 -7.42 0.06
CA LEU A 178 3.09 -7.51 0.00
C LEU A 178 2.55 -7.73 -1.42
N TYR A 179 3.19 -7.20 -2.46
CA TYR A 179 2.86 -7.54 -3.85
C TYR A 179 2.95 -9.04 -4.10
N THR A 180 3.95 -9.70 -3.52
CA THR A 180 4.10 -11.15 -3.60
C THR A 180 3.15 -11.90 -2.68
N ALA A 181 3.14 -11.59 -1.38
CA ALA A 181 2.36 -12.34 -0.38
C ALA A 181 0.84 -12.19 -0.59
N CYS A 182 0.38 -10.99 -0.96
CA CYS A 182 -1.04 -10.70 -1.13
C CYS A 182 -1.48 -10.78 -2.61
N GLY A 183 -0.65 -10.27 -3.52
CA GLY A 183 -0.97 -10.20 -4.95
C GLY A 183 -0.45 -11.38 -5.78
N GLY A 184 0.34 -12.28 -5.21
CA GLY A 184 0.93 -13.40 -5.94
C GLY A 184 1.92 -12.97 -7.03
N ILE A 185 2.44 -11.74 -7.03
CA ILE A 185 3.45 -11.34 -8.02
C ILE A 185 4.78 -11.98 -7.66
N SER A 186 5.38 -12.72 -8.61
CA SER A 186 6.69 -13.36 -8.39
C SER A 186 7.74 -12.35 -7.91
N PRO A 187 8.48 -12.65 -6.81
CA PRO A 187 9.50 -11.72 -6.29
C PRO A 187 10.64 -11.48 -7.30
N ALA A 188 10.88 -12.44 -8.21
CA ALA A 188 11.84 -12.30 -9.30
C ALA A 188 11.50 -11.17 -10.30
N TYR A 189 10.27 -10.65 -10.29
CA TYR A 189 9.78 -9.58 -11.16
C TYR A 189 9.65 -8.23 -10.45
N THR A 190 10.17 -8.13 -9.22
CA THR A 190 10.04 -6.94 -8.39
C THR A 190 11.40 -6.27 -8.20
N LEU A 191 11.42 -4.94 -8.12
CA LEU A 191 12.64 -4.17 -7.89
C LEU A 191 12.37 -2.99 -6.93
N PRO A 192 12.89 -3.04 -5.69
CA PRO A 192 12.84 -1.89 -4.79
C PRO A 192 13.91 -0.87 -5.17
N VAL A 193 13.55 0.41 -5.21
CA VAL A 193 14.46 1.50 -5.57
C VAL A 193 14.37 2.63 -4.54
N VAL A 194 15.52 3.19 -4.17
CA VAL A 194 15.59 4.47 -3.44
C VAL A 194 16.40 5.48 -4.25
N LEU A 195 15.84 6.69 -4.38
CA LEU A 195 16.49 7.85 -4.98
C LEU A 195 17.13 8.68 -3.85
N ASP A 196 18.44 8.54 -3.67
CA ASP A 196 19.18 9.23 -2.63
C ASP A 196 19.64 10.61 -3.11
N VAL A 197 18.76 11.59 -2.91
CA VAL A 197 18.96 13.00 -3.24
C VAL A 197 19.49 13.82 -2.05
N GLY A 198 19.96 13.16 -0.99
CA GLY A 198 20.28 13.75 0.30
C GLY A 198 19.13 13.63 1.30
N THR A 199 19.32 14.18 2.50
CA THR A 199 18.31 14.21 3.56
C THR A 199 18.40 15.53 4.34
N ASN A 200 17.25 16.08 4.72
CA ASN A 200 17.15 17.25 5.59
C ASN A 200 17.03 16.86 7.08
N ASN A 201 17.11 15.56 7.39
CA ASN A 201 17.10 15.07 8.76
C ASN A 201 18.48 15.23 9.41
N GLN A 202 18.60 16.22 10.29
CA GLN A 202 19.86 16.54 10.96
C GLN A 202 20.39 15.40 11.84
N GLN A 203 19.52 14.53 12.37
CA GLN A 203 19.96 13.37 13.15
C GLN A 203 20.73 12.39 12.27
N LEU A 204 20.21 12.10 11.07
CA LEU A 204 20.87 11.24 10.09
C LEU A 204 22.16 11.86 9.54
N LEU A 205 22.16 13.17 9.28
CA LEU A 205 23.37 13.89 8.84
C LEU A 205 24.51 13.84 9.88
N ASN A 206 24.14 13.82 11.17
CA ASN A 206 25.09 13.75 12.29
C ASN A 206 25.45 12.31 12.69
N ASP A 207 24.72 11.31 12.19
CA ASP A 207 24.94 9.91 12.55
C ASP A 207 26.14 9.34 11.76
N PRO A 208 27.23 8.93 12.44
CA PRO A 208 28.39 8.34 11.77
C PRO A 208 28.08 7.01 11.07
N LEU A 209 26.99 6.32 11.44
CA LEU A 209 26.54 5.08 10.80
C LEU A 209 25.66 5.32 9.59
N TYR A 210 25.11 6.52 9.38
CA TYR A 210 24.24 6.81 8.24
C TYR A 210 24.97 6.48 6.92
N MET A 211 24.38 5.57 6.14
CA MET A 211 24.97 5.06 4.89
C MET A 211 24.59 5.87 3.65
N GLY A 212 23.68 6.84 3.77
CA GLY A 212 23.23 7.65 2.64
C GLY A 212 24.13 8.86 2.39
N TRP A 213 23.83 9.59 1.31
CA TRP A 213 24.55 10.79 0.97
C TRP A 213 24.35 11.87 2.05
N ARG A 214 25.45 12.23 2.73
CA ARG A 214 25.47 13.25 3.79
C ARG A 214 25.43 14.65 3.20
N ASN A 215 24.29 15.00 2.62
CA ASN A 215 23.99 16.32 2.10
C ASN A 215 22.53 16.66 2.39
N PRO A 216 22.18 17.95 2.61
CA PRO A 216 20.80 18.39 2.47
C PRO A 216 20.20 17.95 1.13
N ARG A 217 18.88 17.86 1.06
CA ARG A 217 18.23 17.50 -0.21
C ARG A 217 18.57 18.53 -1.30
N ILE A 218 18.81 18.06 -2.51
CA ILE A 218 19.06 18.94 -3.68
C ILE A 218 17.86 19.86 -3.97
N THR A 219 18.12 20.87 -4.79
CA THR A 219 17.12 21.87 -5.16
C THR A 219 16.07 21.34 -6.15
N ASP A 220 14.95 22.04 -6.29
CA ASP A 220 13.79 21.52 -7.05
C ASP A 220 14.12 21.27 -8.54
N ASP A 221 14.86 22.14 -9.24
CA ASP A 221 15.19 21.94 -10.66
C ASP A 221 16.09 20.71 -10.86
N GLU A 222 17.18 20.61 -10.08
CA GLU A 222 18.09 19.45 -10.10
C GLU A 222 17.37 18.15 -9.72
N TYR A 223 16.40 18.24 -8.80
CA TYR A 223 15.59 17.12 -8.39
C TYR A 223 14.72 16.60 -9.54
N TYR A 224 13.99 17.49 -10.23
CA TYR A 224 13.14 17.07 -11.35
C TYR A 224 13.96 16.52 -12.52
N GLU A 225 15.11 17.12 -12.83
CA GLU A 225 16.04 16.58 -13.84
C GLU A 225 16.52 15.18 -13.48
N PHE A 226 16.92 14.95 -12.23
CA PHE A 226 17.36 13.65 -11.77
C PHE A 226 16.26 12.59 -11.82
N VAL A 227 15.03 12.93 -11.43
CA VAL A 227 13.90 12.00 -11.54
C VAL A 227 13.55 11.75 -13.01
N ASP A 228 13.62 12.75 -13.89
CA ASP A 228 13.42 12.55 -15.32
C ASP A 228 14.43 11.57 -15.91
N GLU A 229 15.72 11.71 -15.59
CA GLU A 229 16.77 10.77 -15.98
C GLU A 229 16.45 9.34 -15.52
N PHE A 230 16.04 9.17 -14.26
CA PHE A 230 15.61 7.88 -13.73
C PHE A 230 14.43 7.28 -14.51
N ILE A 231 13.38 8.08 -14.77
CA ILE A 231 12.19 7.63 -15.50
C ILE A 231 12.55 7.22 -16.92
N GLN A 232 13.41 7.98 -17.62
CA GLN A 232 13.83 7.60 -18.97
C GLN A 232 14.66 6.31 -18.96
N ALA A 233 15.60 6.16 -18.03
CA ALA A 233 16.42 4.95 -17.91
C ALA A 233 15.55 3.71 -17.61
N VAL A 234 14.56 3.84 -16.73
CA VAL A 234 13.57 2.78 -16.45
C VAL A 234 12.77 2.43 -17.70
N LYS A 235 12.24 3.41 -18.44
CA LYS A 235 11.47 3.16 -19.68
C LYS A 235 12.30 2.47 -20.75
N GLN A 236 13.58 2.82 -20.87
CA GLN A 236 14.49 2.18 -21.82
C GLN A 236 14.76 0.72 -21.44
N ARG A 237 14.97 0.45 -20.15
CA ARG A 237 15.32 -0.89 -19.67
C ARG A 237 14.11 -1.83 -19.55
N TRP A 238 12.99 -1.33 -19.05
CA TRP A 238 11.76 -2.07 -18.76
C TRP A 238 10.52 -1.26 -19.20
N PRO A 239 10.22 -1.19 -20.51
CA PRO A 239 9.15 -0.33 -21.04
C PRO A 239 7.74 -0.67 -20.53
N ASP A 240 7.50 -1.94 -20.18
CA ASP A 240 6.19 -2.43 -19.72
C ASP A 240 6.08 -2.49 -18.18
N VAL A 241 7.00 -1.86 -17.45
CA VAL A 241 7.03 -1.90 -15.99
C VAL A 241 5.90 -1.08 -15.38
N LEU A 242 5.32 -1.61 -14.31
CA LEU A 242 4.51 -0.82 -13.38
C LEU A 242 5.44 -0.11 -12.39
N LEU A 243 5.44 1.22 -12.41
CA LEU A 243 6.18 2.06 -11.47
C LEU A 243 5.26 2.66 -10.39
N GLN A 244 5.44 2.24 -9.15
CA GLN A 244 4.75 2.80 -8.00
C GLN A 244 5.64 3.81 -7.28
N PHE A 245 5.15 5.05 -7.14
CA PHE A 245 5.74 6.06 -6.26
C PHE A 245 5.24 5.87 -4.83
N GLU A 246 6.13 5.95 -3.86
CA GLU A 246 5.84 5.74 -2.44
C GLU A 246 6.58 6.74 -1.54
N ASP A 247 5.90 7.27 -0.53
CA ASP A 247 6.46 8.09 0.56
C ASP A 247 7.26 9.33 0.10
N PHE A 248 6.89 9.90 -1.05
CA PHE A 248 7.39 11.20 -1.50
C PHE A 248 6.75 12.34 -0.71
N ALA A 249 7.50 13.42 -0.48
CA ALA A 249 6.91 14.62 0.11
C ALA A 249 5.77 15.17 -0.74
N GLN A 250 4.78 15.77 -0.08
CA GLN A 250 3.58 16.28 -0.73
C GLN A 250 3.87 17.30 -1.86
N LYS A 251 4.94 18.10 -1.70
CA LYS A 251 5.40 19.04 -2.73
C LYS A 251 5.82 18.35 -4.03
N ASN A 252 6.24 17.09 -3.97
CA ASN A 252 6.76 16.30 -5.09
C ASN A 252 5.75 15.24 -5.55
N ALA A 253 5.09 14.52 -4.64
CA ALA A 253 4.26 13.35 -4.96
C ALA A 253 3.19 13.62 -6.03
N MET A 254 2.43 14.72 -5.88
CA MET A 254 1.36 15.05 -6.84
C MET A 254 1.91 15.61 -8.17
N PRO A 255 2.89 16.53 -8.20
CA PRO A 255 3.53 16.92 -9.45
C PRO A 255 4.14 15.76 -10.23
N LEU A 256 4.86 14.86 -9.57
CA LEU A 256 5.47 13.68 -10.20
C LEU A 256 4.39 12.74 -10.77
N LEU A 257 3.33 12.48 -10.01
CA LEU A 257 2.20 11.69 -10.51
C LEU A 257 1.59 12.32 -11.76
N ASN A 258 1.28 13.61 -11.74
CA ASN A 258 0.66 14.30 -12.87
C ASN A 258 1.57 14.32 -14.10
N ARG A 259 2.89 14.44 -13.89
CA ARG A 259 3.89 14.44 -14.95
C ARG A 259 3.99 13.07 -15.62
N TYR A 260 4.13 11.99 -14.85
CA TYR A 260 4.51 10.68 -15.39
C TYR A 260 3.36 9.70 -15.64
N ARG A 261 2.16 9.93 -15.10
CA ARG A 261 1.01 9.00 -15.25
C ARG A 261 0.61 8.70 -16.70
N ASN A 262 1.00 9.57 -17.65
CA ASN A 262 0.76 9.40 -19.08
C ASN A 262 2.01 9.03 -19.88
N GLU A 263 3.18 8.96 -19.24
CA GLU A 263 4.47 8.65 -19.88
C GLU A 263 4.97 7.23 -19.59
N ILE A 264 4.64 6.70 -18.42
CA ILE A 264 4.96 5.35 -17.95
C ILE A 264 3.77 4.81 -17.15
N CYS A 265 3.54 3.49 -17.19
CA CYS A 265 2.51 2.85 -16.37
C CYS A 265 2.84 3.06 -14.89
N SER A 266 2.22 4.06 -14.27
CA SER A 266 2.57 4.49 -12.93
C SER A 266 1.37 4.96 -12.13
N PHE A 267 1.51 4.87 -10.81
CA PHE A 267 0.58 5.41 -9.84
C PHE A 267 1.34 5.73 -8.54
N ASN A 268 0.69 6.48 -7.65
CA ASN A 268 1.21 6.75 -6.31
C ASN A 268 0.27 6.13 -5.28
N ASP A 269 0.77 5.24 -4.41
CA ASP A 269 -0.10 4.52 -3.47
C ASP A 269 -0.63 5.42 -2.35
N ASP A 270 0.17 6.40 -1.89
CA ASP A 270 -0.24 7.35 -0.85
C ASP A 270 -1.43 8.21 -1.28
N ILE A 271 -1.50 8.56 -2.56
CA ILE A 271 -2.56 9.38 -3.15
C ILE A 271 -3.69 8.47 -3.66
N GLN A 272 -3.39 7.61 -4.63
CA GLN A 272 -4.39 6.85 -5.36
C GLN A 272 -4.78 5.56 -4.65
N GLY A 273 -3.83 4.86 -4.03
CA GLY A 273 -4.09 3.64 -3.26
C GLY A 273 -4.91 3.91 -2.00
N THR A 274 -4.51 4.92 -1.23
CA THR A 274 -5.24 5.38 -0.03
C THR A 274 -6.66 5.84 -0.39
N ALA A 275 -6.82 6.59 -1.48
CA ALA A 275 -8.13 6.98 -1.96
C ALA A 275 -8.99 5.77 -2.34
N ALA A 276 -8.42 4.80 -3.07
CA ALA A 276 -9.14 3.62 -3.52
C ALA A 276 -9.61 2.73 -2.37
N VAL A 277 -8.74 2.43 -1.39
CA VAL A 277 -9.15 1.63 -0.22
C VAL A 277 -10.21 2.36 0.62
N THR A 278 -10.06 3.68 0.78
CA THR A 278 -11.02 4.49 1.54
C THR A 278 -12.38 4.50 0.86
N VAL A 279 -12.44 4.74 -0.45
CA VAL A 279 -13.68 4.69 -1.22
C VAL A 279 -14.31 3.29 -1.20
N GLY A 280 -13.53 2.23 -1.36
CA GLY A 280 -14.03 0.85 -1.23
C GLY A 280 -14.66 0.57 0.14
N THR A 281 -14.00 1.06 1.21
CA THR A 281 -14.53 0.98 2.58
C THR A 281 -15.82 1.77 2.74
N LEU A 282 -15.89 2.98 2.20
CA LEU A 282 -17.07 3.85 2.28
C LEU A 282 -18.26 3.30 1.47
N ILE A 283 -18.02 2.69 0.31
CA ILE A 283 -19.07 2.01 -0.46
C ILE A 283 -19.64 0.85 0.38
N ALA A 284 -18.77 0.02 0.96
CA ALA A 284 -19.21 -1.08 1.81
C ALA A 284 -19.96 -0.60 3.06
N ALA A 285 -19.41 0.40 3.77
CA ALA A 285 -20.01 0.98 4.97
C ALA A 285 -21.36 1.64 4.66
N SER A 286 -21.48 2.37 3.55
CA SER A 286 -22.73 3.02 3.13
C SER A 286 -23.82 2.00 2.85
N ARG A 287 -23.48 0.91 2.14
CA ARG A 287 -24.39 -0.22 1.89
C ARG A 287 -24.82 -0.88 3.20
N ALA A 288 -23.88 -1.15 4.10
CA ALA A 288 -24.17 -1.70 5.41
C ALA A 288 -25.03 -0.77 6.29
N ALA A 289 -24.93 0.54 6.10
CA ALA A 289 -25.77 1.55 6.73
C ALA A 289 -27.13 1.75 6.04
N GLY A 290 -27.42 1.01 4.95
CA GLY A 290 -28.71 1.03 4.27
C GLY A 290 -28.88 2.12 3.20
N GLY A 291 -27.81 2.45 2.45
CA GLY A 291 -27.92 3.38 1.32
C GLY A 291 -26.70 3.37 0.38
N GLN A 292 -26.67 4.32 -0.55
CA GLN A 292 -25.54 4.54 -1.47
C GLN A 292 -24.60 5.64 -0.94
N LEU A 293 -23.36 5.68 -1.44
CA LEU A 293 -22.39 6.71 -1.03
C LEU A 293 -22.86 8.11 -1.48
N SER A 294 -23.44 8.20 -2.68
CA SER A 294 -24.04 9.40 -3.27
C SER A 294 -25.17 10.00 -2.44
N GLU A 295 -25.78 9.26 -1.53
CA GLU A 295 -26.83 9.77 -0.64
C GLU A 295 -26.24 10.48 0.59
N LYS A 296 -24.98 10.20 0.95
CA LYS A 296 -24.37 10.61 2.21
C LYS A 296 -23.77 12.00 2.17
N LYS A 297 -23.80 12.70 3.32
CA LYS A 297 -23.03 13.93 3.56
C LYS A 297 -21.72 13.58 4.29
N ILE A 298 -20.62 14.13 3.79
CA ILE A 298 -19.27 13.67 4.12
C ILE A 298 -18.47 14.84 4.67
N VAL A 299 -17.97 14.69 5.90
CA VAL A 299 -17.11 15.68 6.55
C VAL A 299 -15.72 15.08 6.75
N PHE A 300 -14.70 15.84 6.35
CA PHE A 300 -13.30 15.53 6.57
C PHE A 300 -12.71 16.44 7.64
N LEU A 301 -11.87 15.87 8.47
CA LEU A 301 -10.90 16.58 9.30
C LEU A 301 -9.49 16.31 8.75
N GLY A 302 -8.90 17.34 8.16
CA GLY A 302 -7.63 17.30 7.45
C GLY A 302 -7.82 17.52 5.95
N ALA A 303 -7.32 18.64 5.44
CA ALA A 303 -7.36 19.01 4.03
C ALA A 303 -5.97 18.99 3.37
N GLY A 304 -5.11 18.06 3.78
CA GLY A 304 -3.83 17.76 3.13
C GLY A 304 -4.01 16.91 1.87
N SER A 305 -2.92 16.47 1.25
CA SER A 305 -2.96 15.69 0.00
C SER A 305 -3.77 14.41 0.10
N ALA A 306 -3.65 13.67 1.20
CA ALA A 306 -4.41 12.45 1.43
C ALA A 306 -5.92 12.75 1.49
N GLY A 307 -6.34 13.71 2.33
CA GLY A 307 -7.74 14.11 2.46
C GLY A 307 -8.34 14.61 1.16
N CYS A 308 -7.63 15.49 0.44
CA CYS A 308 -8.09 16.00 -0.85
C CYS A 308 -8.12 14.91 -1.94
N GLY A 309 -7.16 13.98 -1.95
CA GLY A 309 -7.15 12.85 -2.88
C GLY A 309 -8.32 11.89 -2.66
N ILE A 310 -8.61 11.56 -1.40
CA ILE A 310 -9.80 10.76 -1.03
C ILE A 310 -11.08 11.51 -1.44
N ALA A 311 -11.18 12.81 -1.13
CA ALA A 311 -12.35 13.62 -1.44
C ALA A 311 -12.65 13.67 -2.95
N GLU A 312 -11.65 13.90 -3.80
CA GLU A 312 -11.83 13.90 -5.27
C GLU A 312 -12.27 12.51 -5.78
N MET A 313 -11.75 11.41 -5.21
CA MET A 313 -12.20 10.07 -5.60
C MET A 313 -13.63 9.77 -5.13
N ILE A 314 -14.03 10.24 -3.95
CA ILE A 314 -15.44 10.17 -3.49
C ILE A 314 -16.35 10.95 -4.45
N ILE A 315 -15.95 12.15 -4.87
CA ILE A 315 -16.69 12.96 -5.84
C ILE A 315 -16.83 12.23 -7.18
N ALA A 316 -15.77 11.58 -7.66
CA ALA A 316 -15.83 10.76 -8.87
C ALA A 316 -16.79 9.56 -8.71
N GLN A 317 -16.74 8.86 -7.56
CA GLN A 317 -17.63 7.73 -7.29
C GLN A 317 -19.10 8.15 -7.22
N THR A 318 -19.40 9.24 -6.54
CA THR A 318 -20.79 9.72 -6.40
C THR A 318 -21.35 10.26 -7.72
N GLN A 319 -20.50 10.76 -8.62
CA GLN A 319 -20.90 11.04 -10.00
C GLN A 319 -21.23 9.78 -10.79
N ARG A 320 -20.46 8.70 -10.62
CA ARG A 320 -20.78 7.38 -11.21
C ARG A 320 -22.10 6.80 -10.68
N GLU A 321 -22.46 7.13 -9.45
CA GLU A 321 -23.77 6.80 -8.86
C GLU A 321 -24.90 7.75 -9.31
N GLY A 322 -24.60 8.75 -10.16
CA GLY A 322 -25.60 9.57 -10.85
C GLY A 322 -25.67 11.04 -10.43
N LEU A 323 -24.82 11.51 -9.50
CA LEU A 323 -24.77 12.94 -9.18
C LEU A 323 -24.08 13.76 -10.28
N SER A 324 -24.47 15.03 -10.42
CA SER A 324 -23.64 16.00 -11.15
C SER A 324 -22.39 16.34 -10.32
N GLU A 325 -21.33 16.84 -10.98
CA GLU A 325 -20.12 17.27 -10.28
C GLU A 325 -20.43 18.31 -9.20
N GLU A 326 -21.29 19.29 -9.50
CA GLU A 326 -21.70 20.32 -8.54
C GLU A 326 -22.41 19.71 -7.33
N ALA A 327 -23.37 18.80 -7.54
CA ALA A 327 -24.09 18.14 -6.45
C ALA A 327 -23.18 17.24 -5.61
N ALA A 328 -22.22 16.56 -6.24
CA ALA A 328 -21.23 15.74 -5.55
C ALA A 328 -20.31 16.60 -4.66
N ARG A 329 -19.79 17.71 -5.19
CA ARG A 329 -18.91 18.63 -4.45
C ARG A 329 -19.63 19.31 -3.28
N GLN A 330 -20.92 19.64 -3.42
CA GLN A 330 -21.74 20.21 -2.34
C GLN A 330 -21.95 19.27 -1.15
N LYS A 331 -21.69 17.97 -1.29
CA LYS A 331 -21.81 16.98 -0.21
C LYS A 331 -20.53 16.73 0.58
N VAL A 332 -19.40 17.32 0.16
CA VAL A 332 -18.08 17.10 0.76
C VAL A 332 -17.58 18.36 1.46
N PHE A 333 -17.33 18.27 2.75
CA PHE A 333 -16.92 19.39 3.60
C PHE A 333 -15.53 19.13 4.18
N MET A 334 -14.55 19.97 3.82
CA MET A 334 -13.17 19.82 4.27
C MET A 334 -12.86 20.78 5.40
N VAL A 335 -12.50 20.29 6.58
CA VAL A 335 -12.07 21.12 7.72
C VAL A 335 -10.56 20.98 7.92
N ASP A 336 -9.84 22.09 7.89
CA ASP A 336 -8.40 22.14 8.17
C ASP A 336 -8.12 22.92 9.47
N ARG A 337 -6.85 23.11 9.83
CA ARG A 337 -6.42 23.90 11.00
C ARG A 337 -6.97 25.33 11.05
N PHE A 338 -7.42 25.87 9.92
CA PHE A 338 -8.03 27.20 9.81
C PHE A 338 -9.57 27.15 9.68
N GLY A 339 -10.19 25.99 9.96
CA GLY A 339 -11.62 25.77 9.86
C GLY A 339 -12.06 25.17 8.51
N LEU A 340 -13.37 25.21 8.25
CA LEU A 340 -13.97 24.75 6.99
C LEU A 340 -13.38 25.52 5.80
N LEU A 341 -12.93 24.80 4.78
CA LEU A 341 -12.47 25.38 3.52
C LEU A 341 -13.61 26.12 2.82
N THR A 342 -13.46 27.42 2.62
CA THR A 342 -14.44 28.27 1.92
C THR A 342 -13.80 29.07 0.80
N ASP A 343 -14.60 29.54 -0.15
CA ASP A 343 -14.18 30.41 -1.27
C ASP A 343 -13.59 31.76 -0.81
N LYS A 344 -13.78 32.13 0.46
CA LYS A 344 -13.22 33.34 1.09
C LYS A 344 -11.95 33.07 1.91
N MET A 345 -11.53 31.82 2.07
CA MET A 345 -10.39 31.48 2.89
C MET A 345 -9.08 31.99 2.26
N PRO A 346 -8.23 32.72 3.00
CA PRO A 346 -6.93 33.12 2.50
C PRO A 346 -5.98 31.92 2.44
N ASN A 347 -5.04 31.93 1.49
CA ASN A 347 -3.94 30.94 1.38
C ASN A 347 -4.37 29.50 1.06
N LEU A 348 -5.45 29.32 0.30
CA LEU A 348 -5.80 27.99 -0.24
C LEU A 348 -4.69 27.45 -1.14
N LEU A 349 -4.33 26.19 -0.93
CA LEU A 349 -3.41 25.48 -1.81
C LEU A 349 -4.13 25.09 -3.11
N PRO A 350 -3.42 24.97 -4.25
CA PRO A 350 -4.06 24.68 -5.54
C PRO A 350 -4.97 23.44 -5.56
N PHE A 351 -4.59 22.39 -4.82
CA PHE A 351 -5.37 21.15 -4.72
C PHE A 351 -6.57 21.25 -3.75
N GLN A 352 -6.66 22.31 -2.94
CA GLN A 352 -7.78 22.58 -2.04
C GLN A 352 -8.90 23.37 -2.72
N THR A 353 -8.56 24.21 -3.70
CA THR A 353 -9.48 25.18 -4.32
C THR A 353 -10.76 24.57 -4.87
N LYS A 354 -10.73 23.33 -5.37
CA LYS A 354 -11.92 22.64 -5.91
C LYS A 354 -12.82 22.00 -4.85
N LEU A 355 -12.38 21.97 -3.60
CA LEU A 355 -13.05 21.32 -2.46
C LEU A 355 -13.59 22.32 -1.45
N VAL A 356 -13.63 23.61 -1.81
CA VAL A 356 -14.17 24.67 -0.96
C VAL A 356 -15.70 24.71 -1.02
N GLN A 357 -16.31 25.11 0.08
CA GLN A 357 -17.72 25.48 0.11
C GLN A 357 -17.90 26.97 -0.16
N LYS A 358 -18.93 27.33 -0.93
CA LYS A 358 -19.27 28.74 -1.15
C LYS A 358 -19.84 29.32 0.14
N ARG A 359 -19.27 30.42 0.64
CA ARG A 359 -19.70 31.07 1.89
C ARG A 359 -21.17 31.49 1.86
N GLU A 360 -21.66 31.88 0.70
CA GLU A 360 -23.06 32.20 0.42
C GLU A 360 -24.02 31.02 0.69
N ASN A 361 -23.59 29.77 0.52
CA ASN A 361 -24.40 28.58 0.84
C ASN A 361 -24.43 28.25 2.34
N LEU A 362 -23.65 28.98 3.15
CA LEU A 362 -23.49 28.75 4.59
C LEU A 362 -24.13 29.87 5.42
N SER A 363 -24.85 30.81 4.81
CA SER A 363 -25.44 31.98 5.48
C SER A 363 -26.43 31.63 6.59
N ASP A 364 -27.10 30.48 6.45
CA ASP A 364 -28.14 30.03 7.38
C ASP A 364 -27.56 29.22 8.55
N TRP A 365 -26.24 29.08 8.63
CA TRP A 365 -25.58 28.35 9.71
C TRP A 365 -25.56 29.20 10.98
N ASP A 366 -25.87 28.57 12.10
CA ASP A 366 -25.87 29.22 13.41
C ASP A 366 -24.43 29.38 13.92
N THR A 367 -23.76 30.46 13.51
CA THR A 367 -22.36 30.75 13.85
C THR A 367 -22.05 32.25 13.83
N ASP A 368 -21.58 32.78 14.97
CA ASP A 368 -21.07 34.15 15.10
C ASP A 368 -19.60 34.30 14.63
N SER A 369 -18.95 33.18 14.26
CA SER A 369 -17.54 33.14 13.87
C SER A 369 -17.33 33.07 12.36
N ASP A 370 -16.33 33.82 11.88
CA ASP A 370 -15.83 33.71 10.51
C ASP A 370 -15.11 32.36 10.26
N VAL A 371 -14.51 31.80 11.31
CA VAL A 371 -13.85 30.49 11.28
C VAL A 371 -14.82 29.42 11.76
N LEU A 372 -15.19 28.51 10.88
CA LEU A 372 -16.09 27.40 11.18
C LEU A 372 -15.30 26.19 11.68
N SER A 373 -15.50 25.80 12.94
CA SER A 373 -14.85 24.62 13.53
C SER A 373 -15.48 23.31 13.02
N LEU A 374 -14.84 22.17 13.31
CA LEU A 374 -15.41 20.85 13.00
C LEU A 374 -16.77 20.65 13.67
N LEU A 375 -16.95 21.11 14.91
CA LEU A 375 -18.20 20.99 15.63
C LEU A 375 -19.32 21.82 14.97
N ASP A 376 -19.01 23.04 14.54
CA ASP A 376 -19.97 23.90 13.81
C ASP A 376 -20.41 23.23 12.51
N VAL A 377 -19.47 22.64 11.78
CA VAL A 377 -19.74 21.88 10.55
C VAL A 377 -20.64 20.68 10.87
N VAL A 378 -20.36 19.90 11.91
CA VAL A 378 -21.16 18.72 12.28
C VAL A 378 -22.58 19.10 12.68
N ARG A 379 -22.76 20.17 13.46
CA ARG A 379 -24.09 20.68 13.88
C ARG A 379 -24.95 21.10 12.69
N ASN A 380 -24.36 21.80 11.73
CA ASN A 380 -25.09 22.37 10.59
C ASN A 380 -25.26 21.36 9.44
N VAL A 381 -24.20 20.65 9.07
CA VAL A 381 -24.23 19.65 7.98
C VAL A 381 -25.01 18.41 8.39
N LYS A 382 -24.92 17.99 9.66
CA LYS A 382 -25.48 16.73 10.17
C LYS A 382 -24.99 15.54 9.33
N PRO A 383 -23.67 15.28 9.33
CA PRO A 383 -23.04 14.33 8.40
C PRO A 383 -23.38 12.88 8.70
N ASP A 384 -23.32 12.05 7.68
CA ASP A 384 -23.43 10.58 7.79
C ASP A 384 -22.06 9.93 7.92
N ILE A 385 -21.03 10.58 7.36
CA ILE A 385 -19.65 10.10 7.30
C ILE A 385 -18.72 11.17 7.88
N LEU A 386 -17.84 10.77 8.80
CA LEU A 386 -16.77 11.60 9.34
C LEU A 386 -15.41 10.91 9.14
N ILE A 387 -14.49 11.55 8.42
CA ILE A 387 -13.18 11.00 8.04
C ILE A 387 -12.05 11.85 8.63
N GLY A 388 -11.12 11.22 9.34
CA GLY A 388 -9.98 11.88 9.99
C GLY A 388 -8.68 11.51 9.30
N VAL A 389 -7.97 12.51 8.79
CA VAL A 389 -6.68 12.38 8.08
C VAL A 389 -5.73 13.52 8.46
N SER A 390 -5.85 13.99 9.71
CA SER A 390 -5.18 15.19 10.21
C SER A 390 -3.80 14.92 10.81
N GLY A 391 -3.53 13.68 11.21
CA GLY A 391 -2.37 13.30 12.01
C GLY A 391 -2.41 13.85 13.45
N GLN A 392 -3.56 14.34 13.92
CA GLN A 392 -3.71 14.95 15.24
C GLN A 392 -4.64 14.13 16.13
N THR A 393 -4.12 13.77 17.30
CA THR A 393 -4.79 12.90 18.27
C THR A 393 -5.95 13.62 18.95
N GLY A 394 -7.08 12.92 19.13
CA GLY A 394 -8.17 13.37 20.00
C GLY A 394 -9.07 14.47 19.43
N LEU A 395 -8.99 14.77 18.13
CA LEU A 395 -9.84 15.79 17.50
C LEU A 395 -11.27 15.32 17.22
N PHE A 396 -11.54 14.02 17.23
CA PHE A 396 -12.91 13.50 17.26
C PHE A 396 -13.35 13.39 18.72
N THR A 397 -13.85 14.50 19.27
CA THR A 397 -14.30 14.56 20.67
C THR A 397 -15.64 13.84 20.87
N GLU A 398 -15.94 13.47 22.12
CA GLU A 398 -17.24 12.90 22.49
C GLU A 398 -18.40 13.78 22.05
N GLU A 399 -18.28 15.10 22.21
CA GLU A 399 -19.31 16.06 21.79
C GLU A 399 -19.58 15.98 20.29
N ILE A 400 -18.53 15.94 19.47
CA ILE A 400 -18.65 15.85 18.01
C ILE A 400 -19.34 14.55 17.61
N ILE A 401 -18.90 13.42 18.15
CA ILE A 401 -19.42 12.09 17.79
C ILE A 401 -20.88 11.93 18.25
N ARG A 402 -21.23 12.42 19.45
CA ARG A 402 -22.61 12.40 19.93
C ARG A 402 -23.52 13.33 19.14
N GLU A 403 -23.05 14.53 18.77
CA GLU A 403 -23.84 15.45 17.95
C GLU A 403 -24.09 14.88 16.55
N MET A 404 -23.10 14.20 15.94
CA MET A 404 -23.29 13.45 14.70
C MET A 404 -24.34 12.34 14.87
N HIS A 405 -24.22 11.54 15.93
CA HIS A 405 -25.10 10.39 16.19
C HIS A 405 -26.56 10.79 16.43
N LYS A 406 -26.80 12.00 16.97
CA LYS A 406 -28.15 12.56 17.17
C LYS A 406 -28.98 12.61 15.88
N TYR A 407 -28.34 12.81 14.73
CA TYR A 407 -29.04 12.91 13.43
C TYR A 407 -28.77 11.73 12.49
N CYS A 408 -27.71 10.96 12.73
CA CYS A 408 -27.38 9.75 11.99
C CYS A 408 -27.41 8.54 12.94
N PRO A 409 -28.46 7.70 12.89
CA PRO A 409 -28.58 6.52 13.76
C PRO A 409 -27.44 5.52 13.61
N ARG A 410 -26.82 5.43 12.41
CA ARG A 410 -25.73 4.50 12.13
C ARG A 410 -24.58 5.24 11.42
N PRO A 411 -23.84 6.11 12.15
CA PRO A 411 -22.82 6.97 11.55
C PRO A 411 -21.60 6.15 11.12
N ILE A 412 -20.92 6.59 10.06
CA ILE A 412 -19.66 6.02 9.62
C ILE A 412 -18.53 6.95 10.09
N VAL A 413 -17.62 6.42 10.91
CA VAL A 413 -16.53 7.21 11.49
C VAL A 413 -15.20 6.54 11.18
N MET A 414 -14.31 7.24 10.46
CA MET A 414 -13.05 6.70 9.98
C MET A 414 -11.85 7.53 10.46
N PRO A 415 -11.27 7.24 11.64
CA PRO A 415 -10.02 7.85 12.07
C PRO A 415 -8.84 7.15 11.38
N LEU A 416 -8.37 7.73 10.28
CA LEU A 416 -7.38 7.13 9.37
C LEU A 416 -5.95 7.54 9.65
N SER A 417 -5.71 8.45 10.59
CA SER A 417 -4.35 8.90 10.91
C SER A 417 -3.48 7.78 11.48
N ASN A 418 -2.22 7.75 11.04
CA ASN A 418 -1.21 6.78 11.45
C ASN A 418 -0.04 7.47 12.17
N PRO A 419 0.66 6.78 13.10
CA PRO A 419 0.32 5.47 13.68
C PRO A 419 -0.84 5.56 14.69
N THR A 420 -1.11 4.49 15.45
CA THR A 420 -2.19 4.43 16.47
C THR A 420 -2.17 5.59 17.47
N SER A 421 -1.00 6.16 17.77
CA SER A 421 -0.87 7.31 18.67
C SER A 421 -1.38 8.63 18.09
N ARG A 422 -1.68 8.68 16.78
CA ARG A 422 -2.13 9.87 16.03
C ARG A 422 -3.58 9.81 15.59
N VAL A 423 -4.34 8.79 15.99
CA VAL A 423 -5.75 8.64 15.60
C VAL A 423 -6.62 9.75 16.19
N GLU A 424 -7.59 10.22 15.40
CA GLU A 424 -8.49 11.29 15.80
C GLU A 424 -9.37 10.91 17.00
N ALA A 425 -9.76 9.64 17.11
CA ALA A 425 -10.36 9.01 18.29
C ALA A 425 -10.13 7.50 18.24
N THR A 426 -10.18 6.83 19.40
CA THR A 426 -10.06 5.38 19.44
C THR A 426 -11.37 4.72 19.04
N PRO A 427 -11.35 3.51 18.45
CA PRO A 427 -12.57 2.75 18.17
C PRO A 427 -13.41 2.49 19.42
N GLN A 428 -12.77 2.26 20.58
CA GLN A 428 -13.44 2.06 21.86
C GLN A 428 -14.34 3.25 22.21
N ASP A 429 -13.80 4.45 22.06
CA ASP A 429 -14.52 5.69 22.36
C ASP A 429 -15.69 5.90 21.41
N ILE A 430 -15.45 5.78 20.09
CA ILE A 430 -16.47 5.97 19.07
C ILE A 430 -17.64 5.00 19.26
N ILE A 431 -17.35 3.71 19.52
CA ILE A 431 -18.37 2.69 19.80
C ILE A 431 -19.14 3.04 21.07
N ALA A 432 -18.47 3.49 22.14
CA ALA A 432 -19.15 3.87 23.38
C ALA A 432 -20.05 5.11 23.21
N TRP A 433 -19.57 6.14 22.52
CA TRP A 433 -20.28 7.41 22.32
C TRP A 433 -21.48 7.31 21.37
N THR A 434 -21.48 6.30 20.49
CA THR A 434 -22.58 5.99 19.56
C THR A 434 -23.43 4.82 19.99
N GLU A 435 -23.29 4.38 21.24
CA GLU A 435 -24.04 3.25 21.80
C GLU A 435 -23.94 1.97 20.96
N GLY A 436 -22.78 1.75 20.36
CA GLY A 436 -22.49 0.58 19.52
C GLY A 436 -23.10 0.64 18.12
N ASN A 437 -23.57 1.80 17.67
CA ASN A 437 -24.17 1.95 16.35
C ASN A 437 -23.20 2.41 15.24
N ALA A 438 -22.08 3.04 15.58
CA ALA A 438 -21.13 3.48 14.55
C ALA A 438 -20.51 2.32 13.77
N LEU A 439 -20.33 2.53 12.47
CA LEU A 439 -19.42 1.74 11.65
C LEU A 439 -18.04 2.38 11.70
N VAL A 440 -17.05 1.65 12.21
CA VAL A 440 -15.69 2.17 12.44
C VAL A 440 -14.67 1.41 11.58
N ALA A 441 -13.85 2.16 10.85
CA ALA A 441 -12.68 1.64 10.15
C ALA A 441 -11.49 2.58 10.34
N THR A 442 -10.32 2.04 10.67
CA THR A 442 -9.13 2.81 11.07
C THR A 442 -7.98 2.65 10.08
N GLY A 443 -7.05 3.61 10.05
CA GLY A 443 -5.83 3.48 9.23
C GLY A 443 -4.82 2.49 9.83
N SER A 444 -4.64 2.55 11.15
CA SER A 444 -3.80 1.63 11.92
C SER A 444 -4.59 0.45 12.47
N PRO A 445 -3.94 -0.70 12.77
CA PRO A 445 -4.62 -1.86 13.32
C PRO A 445 -5.08 -1.62 14.78
N PHE A 446 -6.27 -2.10 15.13
CA PHE A 446 -6.81 -2.12 16.49
C PHE A 446 -7.40 -3.49 16.81
N ASN A 447 -7.31 -3.89 18.08
CA ASN A 447 -8.01 -5.07 18.57
C ASN A 447 -9.53 -4.86 18.52
N PRO A 448 -10.33 -5.94 18.42
CA PRO A 448 -11.78 -5.86 18.57
C PRO A 448 -12.18 -5.16 19.87
N VAL A 449 -13.22 -4.32 19.80
CA VAL A 449 -13.77 -3.57 20.92
C VAL A 449 -14.82 -4.40 21.63
N VAL A 450 -14.74 -4.51 22.96
CA VAL A 450 -15.78 -5.14 23.78
C VAL A 450 -16.62 -4.05 24.43
N TRP A 451 -17.93 -4.03 24.14
CA TRP A 451 -18.85 -3.04 24.70
C TRP A 451 -20.21 -3.68 24.99
N LYS A 452 -20.68 -3.57 26.25
CA LYS A 452 -21.94 -4.17 26.76
C LYS A 452 -22.14 -5.63 26.31
N ASP A 453 -21.15 -6.48 26.58
CA ASP A 453 -21.11 -7.91 26.25
C ASP A 453 -21.11 -8.26 24.76
N LYS A 454 -20.98 -7.26 23.86
CA LYS A 454 -20.84 -7.46 22.43
C LYS A 454 -19.42 -7.13 21.95
N ILE A 455 -18.93 -7.94 21.02
CA ILE A 455 -17.63 -7.75 20.36
C ILE A 455 -17.85 -7.03 19.03
N TYR A 456 -17.12 -5.95 18.83
CA TYR A 456 -17.13 -5.12 17.64
C TYR A 456 -15.78 -5.26 16.94
N PRO A 457 -15.71 -5.97 15.80
CA PRO A 457 -14.48 -6.10 15.06
C PRO A 457 -14.16 -4.77 14.35
N ILE A 458 -12.89 -4.34 14.39
CA ILE A 458 -12.44 -3.07 13.81
C ILE A 458 -11.69 -3.34 12.51
N ALA A 459 -12.20 -2.82 11.40
CA ALA A 459 -11.57 -2.99 10.10
C ALA A 459 -10.39 -2.02 9.96
N GLN A 460 -9.27 -2.51 9.40
CA GLN A 460 -8.17 -1.65 8.98
C GLN A 460 -8.36 -1.27 7.50
N CYS A 461 -8.47 0.02 7.22
CA CYS A 461 -8.50 0.60 5.88
C CYS A 461 -7.07 0.61 5.29
N ASN A 462 -6.55 -0.58 5.00
CA ASN A 462 -5.16 -0.81 4.61
C ASN A 462 -5.00 -0.91 3.09
N ASN A 463 -4.09 -0.11 2.51
CA ASN A 463 -3.79 -0.10 1.07
C ASN A 463 -3.38 -1.48 0.52
N ALA A 464 -2.92 -2.40 1.37
CA ALA A 464 -2.61 -3.79 1.00
C ALA A 464 -3.79 -4.54 0.36
N PHE A 465 -5.03 -4.11 0.57
CA PHE A 465 -6.18 -4.67 -0.15
C PHE A 465 -6.28 -4.21 -1.61
N ILE A 466 -5.55 -3.17 -2.01
CA ILE A 466 -5.69 -2.52 -3.31
C ILE A 466 -4.46 -2.76 -4.21
N PHE A 467 -3.29 -2.25 -3.81
CA PHE A 467 -2.14 -2.20 -4.72
C PHE A 467 -1.69 -3.59 -5.24
N PRO A 468 -1.75 -4.69 -4.45
CA PRO A 468 -1.34 -6.00 -4.98
C PRO A 468 -2.27 -6.48 -6.10
N GLY A 469 -3.58 -6.23 -5.95
CA GLY A 469 -4.58 -6.57 -6.96
C GLY A 469 -4.45 -5.69 -8.22
N ILE A 470 -4.17 -4.39 -8.05
CA ILE A 470 -3.88 -3.49 -9.18
C ILE A 470 -2.67 -3.99 -9.96
N GLY A 471 -1.54 -4.25 -9.28
CA GLY A 471 -0.33 -4.69 -9.96
C GLY A 471 -0.50 -6.03 -10.67
N LEU A 472 -1.18 -6.99 -10.05
CA LEU A 472 -1.51 -8.25 -10.70
C LEU A 472 -2.40 -8.03 -11.93
N GLY A 473 -3.40 -7.14 -11.84
CA GLY A 473 -4.28 -6.79 -12.95
C GLY A 473 -3.54 -6.16 -14.12
N VAL A 474 -2.68 -5.17 -13.84
CA VAL A 474 -1.83 -4.50 -14.83
C VAL A 474 -0.93 -5.51 -15.55
N ILE A 475 -0.25 -6.38 -14.81
CA ILE A 475 0.64 -7.40 -15.38
C ILE A 475 -0.15 -8.41 -16.22
N ALA A 476 -1.28 -8.89 -15.71
CA ALA A 476 -2.06 -9.94 -16.37
C ALA A 476 -2.74 -9.42 -17.65
N SER A 477 -3.21 -8.17 -17.67
CA SER A 477 -3.82 -7.57 -18.86
C SER A 477 -2.80 -6.94 -19.81
N GLY A 478 -1.56 -6.72 -19.38
CA GLY A 478 -0.58 -5.92 -20.12
C GLY A 478 -1.03 -4.47 -20.25
N ALA A 479 -1.53 -3.86 -19.16
CA ALA A 479 -2.01 -2.48 -19.21
C ALA A 479 -0.83 -1.49 -19.36
N SER A 480 -0.95 -0.58 -20.33
CA SER A 480 0.05 0.44 -20.64
C SER A 480 0.03 1.65 -19.69
N ARG A 481 -1.07 1.85 -18.96
CA ARG A 481 -1.22 2.89 -17.92
C ARG A 481 -2.32 2.53 -16.92
N ILE A 482 -2.31 3.19 -15.77
CA ILE A 482 -3.38 3.12 -14.78
C ILE A 482 -4.33 4.31 -14.98
N THR A 483 -5.61 4.02 -15.21
CA THR A 483 -6.67 5.04 -15.31
C THR A 483 -7.43 5.18 -14.01
N ASP A 484 -8.09 6.33 -13.81
CA ASP A 484 -8.93 6.55 -12.61
C ASP A 484 -10.11 5.55 -12.56
N GLU A 485 -10.63 5.14 -13.71
CA GLU A 485 -11.66 4.10 -13.81
C GLU A 485 -11.17 2.72 -13.35
N MET A 486 -9.90 2.37 -13.58
CA MET A 486 -9.31 1.14 -13.07
C MET A 486 -9.22 1.18 -11.54
N LEU A 487 -8.81 2.31 -10.95
CA LEU A 487 -8.75 2.51 -9.50
C LEU A 487 -10.15 2.41 -8.89
N MET A 488 -11.14 3.04 -9.53
CA MET A 488 -12.52 2.96 -9.07
C MET A 488 -13.08 1.53 -9.12
N SER A 489 -12.75 0.78 -10.18
CA SER A 489 -13.13 -0.62 -10.29
C SER A 489 -12.50 -1.48 -9.18
N ALA A 490 -11.27 -1.17 -8.74
CA ALA A 490 -10.66 -1.81 -7.59
C ALA A 490 -11.44 -1.50 -6.29
N SER A 491 -11.81 -0.24 -6.06
CA SER A 491 -12.62 0.19 -4.91
C SER A 491 -13.98 -0.51 -4.86
N GLU A 492 -14.72 -0.51 -5.97
CA GLU A 492 -16.03 -1.16 -6.07
C GLU A 492 -15.92 -2.67 -5.85
N THR A 493 -14.86 -3.30 -6.36
CA THR A 493 -14.61 -4.72 -6.18
C THR A 493 -14.29 -5.05 -4.73
N LEU A 494 -13.41 -4.28 -4.06
CA LEU A 494 -13.14 -4.45 -2.64
C LEU A 494 -14.43 -4.39 -1.80
N ALA A 495 -15.29 -3.42 -2.10
CA ALA A 495 -16.56 -3.26 -1.38
C ALA A 495 -17.51 -4.45 -1.51
N GLN A 496 -17.45 -5.21 -2.62
CA GLN A 496 -18.28 -6.41 -2.84
C GLN A 496 -17.88 -7.58 -1.94
N TYR A 497 -16.65 -7.58 -1.40
CA TYR A 497 -16.14 -8.64 -0.54
C TYR A 497 -16.34 -8.34 0.96
N SER A 498 -17.07 -7.28 1.30
CA SER A 498 -17.38 -6.92 2.69
C SER A 498 -18.22 -7.99 3.38
N PRO A 499 -17.72 -8.65 4.44
CA PRO A 499 -18.50 -9.61 5.23
C PRO A 499 -19.79 -9.00 5.77
N LEU A 500 -19.73 -7.75 6.26
CA LEU A 500 -20.90 -7.05 6.79
C LEU A 500 -21.99 -6.83 5.74
N VAL A 501 -21.62 -6.56 4.48
CA VAL A 501 -22.59 -6.41 3.38
C VAL A 501 -23.15 -7.76 2.93
N LEU A 502 -22.32 -8.79 2.89
CA LEU A 502 -22.70 -10.12 2.40
C LEU A 502 -23.54 -10.92 3.41
N ASN A 503 -23.19 -10.84 4.70
CA ASN A 503 -23.72 -11.70 5.75
C ASN A 503 -24.60 -10.93 6.76
N GLY A 504 -24.58 -9.59 6.74
CA GLY A 504 -25.23 -8.75 7.74
C GLY A 504 -24.44 -8.61 9.05
N GLU A 505 -23.32 -9.34 9.20
CA GLU A 505 -22.44 -9.34 10.36
C GLU A 505 -20.96 -9.43 9.94
N GLY A 506 -20.05 -9.10 10.86
CA GLY A 506 -18.60 -9.11 10.63
C GLY A 506 -18.02 -7.74 10.28
N LEU A 507 -16.83 -7.74 9.68
CA LEU A 507 -16.07 -6.53 9.33
C LEU A 507 -16.65 -5.80 8.11
N VAL A 508 -16.41 -4.49 8.04
CA VAL A 508 -16.72 -3.66 6.85
C VAL A 508 -15.84 -4.02 5.66
N LEU A 509 -14.62 -4.50 5.91
CA LEU A 509 -13.68 -4.99 4.91
C LEU A 509 -13.42 -6.49 5.08
N PRO A 510 -12.90 -7.17 4.04
CA PRO A 510 -12.50 -8.58 4.15
C PRO A 510 -11.44 -8.81 5.23
N GLU A 511 -11.37 -10.02 5.75
CA GLU A 511 -10.28 -10.44 6.63
C GLU A 511 -8.98 -10.62 5.83
N LEU A 512 -7.82 -10.46 6.49
CA LEU A 512 -6.50 -10.58 5.85
C LEU A 512 -6.27 -11.97 5.25
N LYS A 513 -6.79 -13.04 5.86
CA LYS A 513 -6.74 -14.40 5.28
C LYS A 513 -7.36 -14.51 3.87
N ASP A 514 -8.30 -13.63 3.53
CA ASP A 514 -8.97 -13.60 2.23
C ASP A 514 -8.28 -12.66 1.21
N ILE A 515 -7.18 -12.00 1.59
CA ILE A 515 -6.57 -10.93 0.78
C ILE A 515 -6.10 -11.40 -0.60
N GLN A 516 -5.65 -12.65 -0.74
CA GLN A 516 -5.24 -13.22 -2.03
C GLN A 516 -6.44 -13.42 -2.96
N LYS A 517 -7.57 -13.87 -2.40
CA LYS A 517 -8.84 -14.02 -3.14
C LYS A 517 -9.33 -12.64 -3.62
N VAL A 518 -9.29 -11.65 -2.73
CA VAL A 518 -9.67 -10.27 -3.04
C VAL A 518 -8.74 -9.67 -4.10
N SER A 519 -7.42 -9.87 -3.99
CA SER A 519 -6.43 -9.37 -4.95
C SER A 519 -6.65 -9.93 -6.35
N ARG A 520 -7.00 -11.22 -6.48
CA ARG A 520 -7.35 -11.84 -7.77
C ARG A 520 -8.64 -11.26 -8.36
N ALA A 521 -9.65 -11.02 -7.53
CA ALA A 521 -10.89 -10.41 -7.97
C ALA A 521 -10.67 -8.96 -8.46
N ILE A 522 -9.89 -8.18 -7.71
CA ILE A 522 -9.48 -6.83 -8.11
C ILE A 522 -8.67 -6.88 -9.40
N ALA A 523 -7.71 -7.79 -9.53
CA ALA A 523 -6.90 -7.94 -10.75
C ALA A 523 -7.77 -8.20 -11.99
N PHE A 524 -8.80 -9.04 -11.85
CA PHE A 524 -9.75 -9.30 -12.93
C PHE A 524 -10.57 -8.06 -13.29
N ALA A 525 -11.11 -7.36 -12.30
CA ALA A 525 -11.91 -6.15 -12.52
C ALA A 525 -11.07 -5.01 -13.14
N VAL A 526 -9.87 -4.78 -12.60
CA VAL A 526 -8.89 -3.82 -13.10
C VAL A 526 -8.45 -4.16 -14.53
N GLY A 527 -8.10 -5.42 -14.80
CA GLY A 527 -7.71 -5.86 -16.14
C GLY A 527 -8.84 -5.71 -17.15
N LYS A 528 -10.08 -6.03 -16.76
CA LYS A 528 -11.27 -5.82 -17.60
C LYS A 528 -11.49 -4.34 -17.89
N MET A 529 -11.36 -3.48 -16.88
CA MET A 529 -11.49 -2.03 -17.04
C MET A 529 -10.38 -1.45 -17.94
N ALA A 530 -9.15 -1.95 -17.82
CA ALA A 530 -8.05 -1.57 -18.70
C ALA A 530 -8.38 -1.85 -20.18
N GLN A 531 -8.99 -3.01 -20.47
CA GLN A 531 -9.44 -3.36 -21.82
C GLN A 531 -10.60 -2.49 -22.32
N GLN A 532 -11.51 -2.09 -21.43
CA GLN A 532 -12.63 -1.19 -21.74
C GLN A 532 -12.14 0.23 -22.04
N GLN A 533 -11.17 0.71 -21.28
CA GLN A 533 -10.53 2.03 -21.42
C GLN A 533 -9.51 2.07 -22.57
N GLY A 534 -9.28 0.95 -23.27
CA GLY A 534 -8.38 0.88 -24.42
C GLY A 534 -6.89 0.98 -24.06
N VAL A 535 -6.53 0.78 -22.79
CA VAL A 535 -5.14 0.80 -22.31
C VAL A 535 -4.53 -0.59 -22.17
N ALA A 536 -5.31 -1.64 -22.47
CA ALA A 536 -4.88 -3.03 -22.59
C ALA A 536 -5.56 -3.70 -23.79
N VAL A 537 -4.95 -4.77 -24.32
CA VAL A 537 -5.51 -5.54 -25.45
C VAL A 537 -6.78 -6.26 -24.99
N LYS A 538 -7.86 -6.16 -25.77
CA LYS A 538 -9.11 -6.87 -25.50
C LYS A 538 -8.93 -8.38 -25.65
N THR A 539 -9.25 -9.14 -24.60
CA THR A 539 -9.23 -10.60 -24.57
C THR A 539 -10.58 -11.13 -24.07
N SER A 540 -10.79 -12.45 -24.12
CA SER A 540 -11.94 -13.04 -23.42
C SER A 540 -11.75 -12.96 -21.91
N ALA A 541 -12.84 -13.09 -21.15
CA ALA A 541 -12.80 -13.14 -19.69
C ALA A 541 -11.97 -14.33 -19.19
N GLU A 542 -12.13 -15.49 -19.85
CA GLU A 542 -11.41 -16.73 -19.53
C GLU A 542 -9.91 -16.56 -19.78
N ALA A 543 -9.52 -15.90 -20.86
CA ALA A 543 -8.12 -15.61 -21.15
C ALA A 543 -7.49 -14.67 -20.12
N LEU A 544 -8.23 -13.64 -19.68
CA LEU A 544 -7.75 -12.74 -18.63
C LEU A 544 -7.63 -13.48 -17.28
N GLN A 545 -8.60 -14.31 -16.93
CA GLN A 545 -8.55 -15.11 -15.71
C GLN A 545 -7.36 -16.09 -15.73
N GLN A 546 -7.13 -16.76 -16.86
CA GLN A 546 -5.97 -17.63 -17.02
C GLN A 546 -4.65 -16.85 -16.93
N ALA A 547 -4.58 -15.63 -17.47
CA ALA A 547 -3.40 -14.78 -17.37
C ALA A 547 -3.12 -14.36 -15.91
N ILE A 548 -4.17 -14.11 -15.12
CA ILE A 548 -4.06 -13.86 -13.68
C ILE A 548 -3.52 -15.10 -12.98
N ASP A 549 -4.09 -16.29 -13.23
CA ASP A 549 -3.65 -17.55 -12.63
C ASP A 549 -2.21 -17.90 -12.98
N ASP A 550 -1.80 -17.64 -14.22
CA ASP A 550 -0.44 -17.86 -14.71
C ASP A 550 0.59 -16.91 -14.08
N ASN A 551 0.19 -15.69 -13.72
CA ASN A 551 1.07 -14.72 -13.05
C ASN A 551 1.02 -14.83 -11.52
N PHE A 552 0.08 -15.58 -10.95
CA PHE A 552 -0.04 -15.76 -9.51
C PHE A 552 0.92 -16.84 -9.00
N TRP A 553 2.09 -16.38 -8.59
CA TRP A 553 3.18 -17.16 -8.00
C TRP A 553 2.76 -17.86 -6.70
N GLN A 554 3.39 -19.00 -6.43
CA GLN A 554 3.20 -19.79 -5.21
C GLN A 554 4.57 -20.02 -4.57
N ALA A 555 4.61 -19.96 -3.24
CA ALA A 555 5.82 -20.18 -2.45
C ALA A 555 6.20 -21.68 -2.37
N GLU A 556 6.52 -22.25 -3.52
CA GLU A 556 6.89 -23.66 -3.70
C GLU A 556 8.25 -23.76 -4.37
N TYR A 557 9.08 -24.69 -3.89
CA TYR A 557 10.32 -25.02 -4.59
C TYR A 557 10.02 -25.64 -5.95
N ARG A 558 10.85 -25.26 -6.93
CA ARG A 558 10.80 -25.83 -8.27
C ARG A 558 11.94 -26.80 -8.47
N ASP A 559 11.74 -27.83 -9.28
CA ASP A 559 12.83 -28.73 -9.65
C ASP A 559 13.85 -28.00 -10.50
N TYR A 560 15.15 -28.20 -10.23
CA TYR A 560 16.21 -27.62 -11.02
C TYR A 560 16.95 -28.66 -11.85
N ARG A 561 17.39 -28.26 -13.04
CA ARG A 561 18.33 -28.99 -13.88
C ARG A 561 19.52 -28.08 -14.17
N ARG A 562 20.72 -28.65 -14.08
CA ARG A 562 21.95 -27.90 -14.33
C ARG A 562 22.14 -27.70 -15.83
N THR A 563 22.49 -26.49 -16.23
CA THR A 563 23.02 -26.19 -17.57
C THR A 563 24.49 -25.81 -17.48
N SER A 564 25.21 -25.95 -18.59
CA SER A 564 26.47 -25.24 -18.75
C SER A 564 26.21 -23.73 -18.82
N ILE A 565 27.18 -22.94 -18.35
CA ILE A 565 27.24 -21.49 -18.59
C ILE A 565 27.51 -21.25 -20.07
#